data_AF-A0A832ALF4-F1
#
_entry.id   AF-A0A832ALF4-F1
#
_cell.length_a   1.000
_cell.length_b   1.000
_cell.length_c   1.000
_cell.angle_alpha   90.00
_cell.angle_beta   90.00
_cell.angle_gamma   90.00
#
_symmetry.space_group_name_H-M   'P 1'
#
loop_
_entity.id
_entity.type
_entity.pdbx_description
1 polymer ?
#
loop_
_entity_poly.entity_id
_entity_poly.type
_entity_poly.pdbx_seq_one_letter_code
_entity_poly.pdbx_strand_id
1 'polypeptide(L)'
;MALVEYLIARDGLPPRRGLAYDYVLAGDGLYLVAENRCLDVRVPIAAADVRGLPPIYPAFTLRTGRLPQEVWEQIVEEACTLSRSG
;
A
#
# COMPACT_ATOMS: atom_id res chain seq x y z
N MET A 1 12.65 12.58 12.74
CA MET A 1 11.62 11.74 12.10
C MET A 1 12.21 10.38 11.83
N ALA A 2 11.48 9.29 12.10
CA ALA A 2 11.97 7.95 11.81
C ALA A 2 11.82 7.60 10.32
N LEU A 3 12.59 6.61 9.86
CA LEU A 3 12.46 6.09 8.49
C LEU A 3 11.10 5.40 8.29
N VAL A 4 10.68 4.64 9.30
CA VAL A 4 9.44 3.84 9.33
C VAL A 4 8.68 4.16 10.59
N GLU A 5 7.36 4.26 10.50
CA GLU A 5 6.47 4.48 11.64
C GLU A 5 5.37 3.40 11.66
N TYR A 6 4.71 3.26 12.81
CA TYR A 6 3.64 2.29 13.04
C TYR A 6 2.41 3.03 13.57
N LEU A 7 1.32 3.00 12.79
CA LEU A 7 0.12 3.78 13.02
C LEU A 7 -1.11 2.87 13.08
N ILE A 8 -2.20 3.40 13.65
CA ILE A 8 -3.49 2.71 13.75
C ILE A 8 -4.54 3.60 13.11
N ALA A 9 -5.32 3.06 12.18
CA ALA A 9 -6.35 3.76 11.43
C ALA A 9 -7.63 3.93 12.26
N ARG A 10 -7.59 4.66 13.39
CA ARG A 10 -8.75 4.83 14.28
C ARG A 10 -9.91 5.57 13.60
N ASP A 11 -9.58 6.59 12.83
CA ASP A 11 -10.52 7.49 12.17
C ASP A 11 -10.36 7.44 10.64
N GLY A 12 -9.91 6.30 10.12
CA GLY A 12 -9.51 6.12 8.72
C GLY A 12 -7.99 6.24 8.54
N LEU A 13 -7.56 6.50 7.30
CA LEU A 13 -6.14 6.55 6.95
C LEU A 13 -5.43 7.71 7.68
N PRO A 14 -4.46 7.44 8.57
CA PRO A 14 -3.75 8.50 9.27
C PRO A 14 -2.81 9.26 8.32
N PRO A 15 -2.48 10.54 8.64
CA PRO A 15 -1.46 11.27 7.90
C PRO A 15 -0.09 10.58 8.04
N ARG A 16 0.67 10.58 6.95
CA ARG A 16 2.01 9.98 6.89
C ARG A 16 2.97 10.60 7.90
N ARG A 17 3.83 9.77 8.50
CA ARG A 17 4.81 10.21 9.51
C ARG A 17 6.24 9.73 9.23
N GLY A 18 6.41 8.52 8.70
CA GLY A 18 7.70 7.96 8.33
C GLY A 18 8.29 8.64 7.10
N LEU A 19 9.62 8.73 7.03
CA LEU A 19 10.29 9.29 5.85
C LEU A 19 10.19 8.36 4.62
N ALA A 20 10.20 7.04 4.82
CA ALA A 20 10.09 6.06 3.75
C ALA A 20 8.64 5.56 3.60
N TYR A 21 8.10 4.94 4.65
CA TYR A 21 6.74 4.38 4.66
C TYR A 21 6.22 4.24 6.10
N ASP A 22 4.92 4.03 6.22
CA ASP A 22 4.21 3.79 7.47
C ASP A 22 3.57 2.40 7.43
N TYR A 23 3.69 1.62 8.50
CA TYR A 23 2.81 0.48 8.72
C TYR A 23 1.52 0.96 9.36
N VAL A 24 0.38 0.63 8.76
CA VAL A 24 -0.94 1.04 9.26
C VAL A 24 -1.78 -0.19 9.54
N LEU A 25 -2.16 -0.36 10.81
CA LEU A 25 -3.14 -1.37 11.21
C LEU A 25 -4.56 -0.80 11.04
N ALA A 26 -5.41 -1.52 10.31
CA ALA A 26 -6.79 -1.17 10.00
C ALA A 26 -7.74 -2.34 10.27
N GLY A 27 -9.04 -2.11 10.10
CA GLY A 27 -10.07 -3.14 10.31
C GLY A 27 -9.93 -4.35 9.40
N ASP A 28 -9.37 -4.16 8.21
CA ASP A 28 -9.21 -5.17 7.16
C ASP A 28 -7.78 -5.72 7.03
N GLY A 29 -6.86 -5.27 7.90
CA GLY A 29 -5.53 -5.87 7.98
C GLY A 29 -4.40 -4.88 8.26
N LEU A 30 -3.18 -5.33 7.99
CA LEU A 30 -1.95 -4.56 8.07
C LEU A 30 -1.52 -4.09 6.69
N TYR A 31 -1.20 -2.81 6.58
CA TYR A 31 -0.82 -2.16 5.34
C TYR A 31 0.56 -1.51 5.43
N LEU A 32 1.29 -1.50 4.31
CA LEU A 32 2.39 -0.59 4.06
C LEU A 32 1.85 0.61 3.27
N VAL A 33 2.03 1.81 3.82
CA VAL A 33 1.58 3.06 3.23
C VAL A 33 2.80 3.91 2.88
N ALA A 34 2.95 4.25 1.60
CA ALA A 34 4.09 5.00 1.13
C ALA A 34 3.67 6.02 0.07
N GLU A 35 4.41 7.12 0.02
CA GLU A 35 4.21 8.15 -0.99
C GLU A 35 5.57 8.67 -1.44
N ASN A 36 5.70 8.92 -2.74
CA ASN A 36 6.80 9.65 -3.31
C ASN A 36 6.32 10.48 -4.52
N ARG A 37 7.26 11.11 -5.24
CA ARG A 37 6.93 11.93 -6.42
C ARG A 37 6.19 11.18 -7.54
N CYS A 38 6.31 9.85 -7.59
CA CYS A 38 5.74 9.02 -8.65
C CYS A 38 4.44 8.33 -8.24
N LEU A 39 4.30 7.94 -6.97
CA LEU A 39 3.21 7.09 -6.51
C LEU A 39 2.73 7.39 -5.09
N ASP A 40 1.50 6.97 -4.82
CA ASP A 40 0.85 6.94 -3.52
C ASP A 40 0.17 5.57 -3.36
N VAL A 41 0.62 4.80 -2.38
CA VAL A 41 0.31 3.37 -2.31
C VAL A 41 -0.07 2.92 -0.90
N ARG A 42 -0.99 1.98 -0.87
CA ARG A 42 -1.44 1.22 0.30
C ARG A 42 -1.44 -0.24 -0.08
N VAL A 43 -0.38 -0.94 0.30
CA VAL A 43 -0.15 -2.34 -0.05
C VAL A 43 -0.53 -3.21 1.14
N PRO A 44 -1.48 -4.16 1.01
CA PRO A 44 -1.82 -5.09 2.08
C PRO A 44 -0.62 -6.03 2.31
N ILE A 45 -0.19 -6.13 3.57
CA ILE A 45 0.91 -7.00 4.00
C ILE A 45 0.37 -8.24 4.69
N ALA A 46 -0.71 -8.09 5.46
CA ALA A 46 -1.40 -9.21 6.08
C ALA A 46 -2.90 -8.90 6.17
N ALA A 47 -3.73 -9.84 5.73
CA ALA A 47 -5.17 -9.77 5.95
C ALA A 47 -5.50 -10.14 7.40
N ALA A 48 -6.33 -9.33 8.05
CA ALA A 48 -6.84 -9.62 9.39
C ALA A 48 -8.17 -8.87 9.61
N ASP A 49 -9.07 -9.46 10.39
CA ASP A 49 -10.28 -8.77 10.85
C ASP A 49 -10.02 -8.17 12.24
N VAL A 50 -9.86 -6.85 12.30
CA VAL A 50 -9.58 -6.10 13.52
C VAL A 50 -10.83 -5.32 13.94
N ARG A 51 -11.61 -5.91 14.83
CA ARG A 51 -12.87 -5.31 15.34
C ARG A 51 -12.64 -3.92 15.92
N GLY A 52 -13.55 -3.00 15.57
CA GLY A 52 -13.56 -1.62 16.09
C GLY A 52 -12.68 -0.64 15.31
N LEU A 53 -11.97 -1.09 14.26
CA LEU A 53 -11.25 -0.21 13.34
C LEU A 53 -11.96 -0.14 11.97
N PRO A 54 -11.99 1.02 11.30
CA PRO A 54 -12.44 1.12 9.93
C PRO A 54 -11.49 0.41 8.96
N PRO A 55 -12.00 -0.17 7.87
CA PRO A 55 -11.16 -0.68 6.79
C PRO A 55 -10.54 0.49 6.01
N ILE A 56 -9.34 0.28 5.48
CA ILE A 56 -8.70 1.29 4.61
C ILE A 56 -8.59 0.85 3.15
N TYR A 57 -8.67 -0.45 2.85
CA TYR A 57 -8.56 -1.04 1.52
C TYR A 57 -7.21 -0.79 0.80
N PRO A 58 -6.78 -1.73 -0.06
CA PRO A 58 -5.64 -1.51 -0.94
C PRO A 58 -5.89 -0.34 -1.89
N ALA A 59 -4.84 0.42 -2.21
CA ALA A 59 -4.90 1.41 -3.28
C ALA A 59 -3.51 1.66 -3.87
N PHE A 60 -3.50 2.02 -5.15
CA PHE A 60 -2.30 2.38 -5.88
C PHE A 60 -2.64 3.52 -6.83
N THR A 61 -2.04 4.69 -6.59
CA THR A 61 -2.24 5.89 -7.42
C THR A 61 -0.91 6.32 -8.02
N LEU A 62 -0.86 6.41 -9.34
CA LEU A 62 0.26 7.02 -10.06
C LEU A 62 0.06 8.54 -10.13
N ARG A 63 1.05 9.28 -9.63
CA ARG A 63 1.07 10.75 -9.69
C ARG A 63 1.56 11.28 -11.04
N THR A 64 2.19 10.41 -11.84
CA THR A 64 2.71 10.73 -13.18
C THR A 64 1.67 10.62 -14.30
N GLY A 65 0.42 10.28 -13.97
CA GLY A 65 -0.63 10.02 -14.96
C GLY A 65 -0.74 8.53 -15.30
N ARG A 66 -1.40 8.23 -16.43
CA ARG A 66 -1.65 6.84 -16.84
C ARG A 66 -0.34 6.18 -17.29
N LEU A 67 -0.15 4.95 -16.87
CA LEU A 67 0.93 4.11 -17.38
C LEU A 67 0.61 3.71 -18.83
N PRO A 68 1.58 3.75 -19.76
CA PRO A 68 1.40 3.17 -21.08
C PRO A 68 1.02 1.69 -20.99
N GLN A 69 0.08 1.26 -21.83
CA GLN A 69 -0.50 -0.08 -21.80
C GLN A 69 0.56 -1.19 -21.90
N GLU A 70 1.53 -1.04 -22.80
CA GLU A 70 2.59 -2.02 -23.02
C GLU A 70 3.46 -2.24 -21.78
N VAL A 71 3.78 -1.16 -21.05
CA VAL A 71 4.56 -1.25 -19.80
C VAL A 71 3.74 -1.97 -18.72
N TRP A 72 2.43 -1.75 -18.68
CA TRP A 72 1.56 -2.42 -17.73
C TRP A 72 1.50 -3.92 -18.00
N GLU A 73 1.36 -4.31 -19.26
CA GLU A 73 1.34 -5.71 -19.68
C GLU A 73 2.62 -6.44 -19.27
N GLN A 74 3.79 -5.81 -19.49
CA GLN A 74 5.08 -6.36 -19.05
C GLN A 74 5.15 -6.55 -17.53
N ILE A 75 4.74 -5.55 -16.74
CA ILE A 75 4.73 -5.64 -15.27
C ILE A 75 3.83 -6.79 -14.80
N VAL A 76 2.64 -6.93 -15.39
CA VAL A 76 1.70 -7.98 -15.03
C VAL A 76 2.23 -9.36 -15.39
N GLU A 77 2.83 -9.51 -16.57
CA GLU A 77 3.43 -10.76 -17.03
C GLU A 77 4.56 -11.23 -16.10
N GLU A 78 5.47 -10.33 -15.72
CA GLU A 78 6.55 -10.61 -14.77
C GLU A 78 6.00 -11.01 -13.40
N ALA A 79 5.05 -10.24 -12.86
CA ALA A 79 4.43 -10.54 -11.56
C ALA A 79 3.73 -11.90 -11.54
N CYS A 80 3.03 -12.27 -12.62
CA CYS A 80 2.39 -13.58 -12.75
C CYS A 80 3.40 -14.72 -12.86
N THR A 81 4.56 -14.47 -13.46
CA THR A 81 5.62 -15.47 -13.56
C THR A 81 6.26 -15.73 -12.20
N LEU A 82 6.51 -14.67 -11.41
CA LEU A 82 7.04 -14.78 -10.06
C LEU A 82 6.11 -15.53 -9.11
N SER A 83 4.79 -15.31 -9.20
CA SER A 83 3.82 -16.01 -8.34
C SER A 83 3.72 -17.51 -8.63
N ARG A 84 4.09 -17.96 -9.82
CA ARG A 84 4.10 -19.38 -10.21
C ARG A 84 5.39 -20.12 -9.84
N SER A 85 6.47 -19.40 -9.53
CA SER A 85 7.76 -19.97 -9.15
C SER A 85 7.95 -20.19 -7.65
N GLY A 86 6.99 -19.77 -6.83
CA GLY A 86 7.02 -19.89 -5.36
C GLY A 86 6.14 -21.01 -4.82
#